data_AF-A0A940QSD1-F1
#
_entry.id   AF-A0A940QSD1-F1
#
_cell.length_a   1.000
_cell.length_b   1.000
_cell.length_c   1.000
_cell.angle_alpha   90.00
_cell.angle_beta   90.00
_cell.angle_gamma   90.00
#
_symmetry.space_group_name_H-M   'P 1'
#
loop_
_entity.id
_entity.type
_entity.pdbx_description
1 polymer ?
#
loop_
_entity_poly.entity_id
_entity_poly.type
_entity_poly.pdbx_seq_one_letter_code
_entity_poly.pdbx_strand_id
1 'polypeptide(L)'
;MMFFLQYVIRRTFQNMMGNLFPNFITISIIVISMLIFSTFTLIAFNLTNLLKIWEDKIEIIAYLRQGTSSREVEPLLNKTRLLEGVELVRYVSPYDAMDFMATKLGRQKSLLQGIQPALLPPSFEIQLKKDYRNSTMIKEVVTQLEKIPQFEEIQYGQEWVETFSVLVHILRLTQWILGGLL
;
A
#
# COMPACT_ATOMS: atom_id res chain seq x y z
N MET A 1 21.94 -4.45 55.97
CA MET A 1 21.40 -4.18 54.61
C MET A 1 20.23 -5.11 54.25
N MET A 2 20.41 -6.44 54.26
CA MET A 2 19.39 -7.41 53.80
C MET A 2 18.04 -7.35 54.57
N PHE A 3 18.10 -7.25 55.90
CA PHE A 3 16.89 -7.17 56.75
C PHE A 3 16.09 -5.89 56.56
N PHE A 4 16.75 -4.77 56.27
CA PHE A 4 16.09 -3.50 55.96
C PHE A 4 15.36 -3.59 54.62
N LEU A 5 15.99 -4.18 53.61
CA LEU A 5 15.38 -4.37 52.29
C LEU A 5 14.13 -5.28 52.37
N GLN A 6 14.22 -6.40 53.10
CA GLN A 6 13.10 -7.32 53.30
C GLN A 6 11.95 -6.67 54.06
N TYR A 7 12.27 -5.85 55.07
CA TYR A 7 11.27 -5.10 55.84
C TYR A 7 10.55 -4.07 54.98
N VAL A 8 11.28 -3.28 54.18
CA VAL A 8 10.71 -2.27 53.28
C VAL A 8 9.82 -2.93 52.23
N ILE A 9 10.28 -4.00 51.58
CA ILE A 9 9.48 -4.74 50.57
C ILE A 9 8.19 -5.28 51.19
N ARG A 10 8.29 -5.96 52.34
CA ARG A 10 7.11 -6.54 53.02
C ARG A 10 6.10 -5.46 53.42
N ARG A 11 6.59 -4.33 53.94
CA ARG A 11 5.73 -3.22 54.39
C ARG A 11 5.08 -2.49 53.22
N THR A 12 5.79 -2.30 52.10
CA THR A 12 5.22 -1.76 50.86
C THR A 12 4.14 -2.67 50.30
N PHE A 13 4.38 -3.98 50.22
CA PHE A 13 3.40 -4.93 49.70
C PHE A 13 2.13 -5.00 50.56
N GLN A 14 2.29 -5.00 51.88
CA GLN A 14 1.16 -4.92 52.82
C GLN A 14 0.39 -3.60 52.67
N ASN A 15 1.07 -2.49 52.41
CA ASN A 15 0.44 -1.19 52.20
C ASN A 15 -0.28 -1.09 50.85
N MET A 16 0.26 -1.73 49.81
CA MET A 16 -0.40 -1.84 48.50
C MET A 16 -1.65 -2.71 48.57
N MET A 17 -1.57 -3.87 49.25
CA MET A 17 -2.71 -4.75 49.51
C MET A 17 -3.76 -4.11 50.42
N GLY A 18 -3.37 -3.19 51.31
CA GLY A 18 -4.29 -2.44 52.15
C GLY A 18 -5.05 -1.32 51.41
N ASN A 19 -4.51 -0.83 50.29
CA ASN A 19 -5.07 0.26 49.49
C ASN A 19 -5.34 -0.20 48.04
N LEU A 20 -6.20 -1.20 47.86
CA LEU A 20 -6.43 -1.84 46.56
C LEU A 20 -7.05 -0.91 45.52
N PHE A 21 -7.95 -0.01 45.91
CA PHE A 21 -8.70 0.81 44.95
C PHE A 21 -7.80 1.80 44.18
N PRO A 22 -6.94 2.63 44.82
CA PRO A 22 -6.00 3.49 44.11
C PRO A 22 -4.99 2.69 43.26
N ASN A 23 -4.46 1.58 43.80
CA ASN A 23 -3.50 0.74 43.06
C ASN A 23 -4.13 0.13 41.80
N PHE A 24 -5.39 -0.30 41.88
CA PHE A 24 -6.12 -0.84 40.73
C PHE A 24 -6.34 0.23 39.65
N ILE A 25 -6.69 1.46 40.04
CA ILE A 25 -6.84 2.58 39.10
C ILE A 25 -5.50 2.85 38.39
N THR A 26 -4.40 2.94 39.13
CA THR A 26 -3.07 3.17 38.55
C THR A 26 -2.68 2.05 37.58
N ILE A 27 -2.86 0.78 37.96
CA ILE A 27 -2.57 -0.35 37.07
C ILE A 27 -3.44 -0.30 35.82
N SER A 28 -4.73 0.01 35.97
CA SER A 28 -5.67 0.10 34.83
C SER A 28 -5.24 1.19 33.85
N ILE A 29 -4.82 2.37 34.35
CA ILE A 29 -4.31 3.46 33.52
C ILE A 29 -3.05 3.01 32.77
N ILE A 30 -2.09 2.35 33.44
CA ILE A 30 -0.88 1.83 32.79
C ILE A 30 -1.23 0.81 31.70
N VAL A 31 -2.16 -0.11 31.99
CA VAL A 31 -2.61 -1.13 31.02
C VAL A 31 -3.27 -0.46 29.81
N ILE A 32 -4.19 0.48 30.01
CA ILE A 32 -4.85 1.19 28.91
C ILE A 32 -3.84 1.96 28.06
N SER A 33 -2.89 2.65 28.70
CA SER A 33 -1.80 3.34 28.01
C SER A 33 -0.94 2.40 27.16
N MET A 34 -0.54 1.26 27.72
CA MET A 34 0.22 0.23 26.98
C MET A 34 -0.61 -0.39 25.85
N LEU A 35 -1.92 -0.59 26.05
CA LEU A 35 -2.82 -1.11 25.02
C LEU A 35 -2.96 -0.12 23.86
N ILE A 36 -3.09 1.18 24.14
CA ILE A 36 -3.13 2.22 23.12
C ILE A 36 -1.82 2.18 22.32
N PHE A 37 -0.67 2.24 23.00
CA PHE A 37 0.64 2.16 22.34
C PHE A 37 0.77 0.91 21.47
N SER A 38 0.45 -0.27 22.02
CA SER A 38 0.51 -1.54 21.30
C SER A 38 -0.40 -1.58 20.08
N THR A 39 -1.58 -0.97 20.16
CA THR A 39 -2.54 -0.93 19.04
C THR A 39 -1.99 -0.09 17.89
N PHE A 40 -1.45 1.11 18.18
CA PHE A 40 -0.82 1.94 17.16
C PHE A 40 0.38 1.24 16.50
N THR A 41 1.24 0.59 17.29
CA THR A 41 2.36 -0.20 16.78
C THR A 41 1.88 -1.33 15.87
N LEU A 42 0.85 -2.07 16.28
CA LEU A 42 0.29 -3.15 15.48
C LEU A 42 -0.29 -2.64 14.16
N ILE A 43 -1.01 -1.52 14.17
CA ILE A 43 -1.55 -0.89 12.95
C ILE A 43 -0.41 -0.47 12.02
N ALA A 44 0.60 0.24 12.54
CA ALA A 44 1.73 0.69 11.74
C ALA A 44 2.50 -0.48 11.11
N PHE A 45 2.70 -1.57 11.86
CA PHE A 45 3.35 -2.79 11.35
C PHE A 45 2.52 -3.45 10.23
N ASN A 46 1.21 -3.63 10.44
CA ASN A 46 0.34 -4.22 9.43
C ASN A 46 0.27 -3.37 8.16
N LEU A 47 0.14 -2.05 8.29
CA LEU A 47 0.09 -1.15 7.14
C LEU A 47 1.42 -1.13 6.37
N THR A 48 2.56 -1.19 7.07
CA THR A 48 3.87 -1.34 6.43
C THR A 48 3.93 -2.64 5.59
N ASN A 49 3.40 -3.75 6.10
CA ASN A 49 3.39 -5.02 5.36
C ASN A 49 2.41 -5.00 4.19
N LEU A 50 1.23 -4.38 4.36
CA LEU A 50 0.27 -4.17 3.27
C LEU A 50 0.91 -3.38 2.13
N LEU A 51 1.63 -2.29 2.45
CA LEU A 51 2.33 -1.46 1.47
C LEU A 51 3.34 -2.26 0.66
N LYS A 52 4.15 -3.11 1.30
CA LYS A 52 5.11 -3.99 0.58
C LYS A 52 4.43 -4.92 -0.41
N ILE A 53 3.30 -5.52 -0.01
CA ILE A 53 2.52 -6.40 -0.90
C ILE A 53 1.94 -5.63 -2.09
N TRP A 54 1.54 -4.38 -1.87
CA TRP A 54 1.06 -3.50 -2.92
C TRP A 54 2.18 -3.08 -3.87
N GLU A 55 3.34 -2.66 -3.35
CA GLU A 55 4.55 -2.37 -4.13
C GLU A 55 4.95 -3.54 -5.05
N ASP A 56 4.87 -4.77 -4.53
CA ASP A 56 5.16 -5.99 -5.30
C ASP A 56 4.16 -6.29 -6.42
N LYS A 57 2.97 -5.68 -6.39
CA LYS A 57 1.89 -5.87 -7.36
C LYS A 57 1.63 -4.62 -8.21
N ILE A 58 2.48 -3.61 -8.12
CA ILE A 58 2.33 -2.43 -8.97
C ILE A 58 2.53 -2.84 -10.43
N GLU A 59 1.51 -2.55 -11.22
CA GLU A 59 1.54 -2.62 -12.67
C GLU A 59 1.32 -1.20 -13.21
N ILE A 60 2.03 -0.85 -14.29
CA ILE A 60 1.80 0.38 -15.04
C ILE A 60 0.82 0.05 -16.15
N ILE A 61 -0.27 0.81 -16.23
CA ILE A 61 -1.28 0.70 -17.29
C ILE A 61 -1.09 1.88 -18.23
N ALA A 62 -0.58 1.63 -19.43
CA ALA A 62 -0.41 2.64 -20.47
C ALA A 62 -1.55 2.52 -21.49
N TYR A 63 -2.49 3.46 -21.47
CA TYR A 63 -3.61 3.52 -22.41
C TYR A 63 -3.14 4.04 -23.77
N LEU A 64 -3.56 3.35 -24.81
CA LEU A 64 -3.27 3.70 -26.20
C LEU A 64 -4.32 4.68 -26.71
N ARG A 65 -3.88 5.58 -27.60
CA ARG A 65 -4.81 6.48 -28.31
C ARG A 65 -5.82 5.70 -29.12
N GLN A 66 -7.05 6.22 -29.17
CA GLN A 66 -8.10 5.69 -30.04
C GLN A 66 -7.64 5.71 -31.51
N GLY A 67 -7.84 4.59 -32.21
CA GLY A 67 -7.45 4.43 -33.61
C GLY A 67 -6.04 3.89 -33.85
N THR A 68 -5.29 3.54 -32.80
CA THR A 68 -4.00 2.82 -32.94
C THR A 68 -4.23 1.51 -33.72
N SER A 69 -3.60 1.39 -34.89
CA SER A 69 -3.79 0.23 -35.76
C SER A 69 -3.18 -1.03 -35.13
N SER A 70 -3.81 -2.19 -35.32
CA SER A 70 -3.22 -3.49 -34.92
C SER A 70 -1.82 -3.72 -35.50
N ARG A 71 -1.49 -3.07 -36.64
CA ARG A 71 -0.15 -3.13 -37.24
C ARG A 71 0.91 -2.34 -36.46
N GLU A 72 0.50 -1.33 -35.69
CA GLU A 72 1.37 -0.51 -34.86
C GLU A 72 1.52 -1.07 -33.43
N VAL A 73 0.53 -1.84 -32.98
CA VAL A 73 0.50 -2.47 -31.65
C VAL A 73 1.68 -3.43 -31.44
N GLU A 74 1.94 -4.34 -32.38
CA GLU A 74 3.02 -5.34 -32.24
C GLU A 74 4.44 -4.71 -32.17
N PRO A 75 4.82 -3.79 -33.08
CA PRO A 75 6.08 -3.05 -32.96
C PRO A 75 6.19 -2.28 -31.64
N LEU A 76 5.08 -1.65 -31.22
CA LEU A 76 5.06 -0.88 -29.97
C LEU A 76 5.22 -1.79 -28.75
N LEU A 77 4.55 -2.94 -28.73
CA LEU A 77 4.66 -3.94 -27.68
C LEU A 77 6.10 -4.42 -27.51
N ASN A 78 6.78 -4.73 -28.62
CA ASN A 78 8.18 -5.13 -28.61
C ASN A 78 9.10 -4.00 -28.13
N LYS A 79 8.86 -2.75 -28.56
CA LYS A 79 9.59 -1.58 -28.08
C LYS A 79 9.44 -1.40 -26.57
N THR A 80 8.23 -1.53 -26.04
CA THR A 80 7.96 -1.40 -24.59
C THR A 80 8.62 -2.53 -23.79
N ARG A 81 8.66 -3.76 -24.32
CA ARG A 81 9.34 -4.89 -23.67
C ARG A 81 10.86 -4.72 -23.55
N LEU A 82 11.46 -3.94 -24.43
CA LEU A 82 12.90 -3.65 -24.45
C LEU A 82 13.29 -2.49 -23.52
N LEU A 83 12.32 -1.78 -22.94
CA LEU A 83 12.62 -0.71 -21.99
C LEU A 83 13.30 -1.27 -20.74
N GLU A 84 14.23 -0.49 -20.22
CA GLU A 84 14.93 -0.84 -19.00
C GLU A 84 13.95 -0.89 -17.82
N GLY A 85 14.11 -1.88 -16.95
CA GLY A 85 13.21 -2.09 -15.81
C GLY A 85 11.90 -2.81 -16.11
N VAL A 86 11.54 -3.02 -17.38
CA VAL A 86 10.36 -3.80 -17.76
C VAL A 86 10.63 -5.31 -17.65
N GLU A 87 9.74 -6.03 -16.99
CA GLU A 87 9.76 -7.49 -16.85
C GLU A 87 8.82 -8.16 -17.85
N LEU A 88 7.58 -7.67 -17.96
CA LEU A 88 6.56 -8.21 -18.85
C LEU A 88 5.64 -7.10 -19.37
N VAL A 89 5.19 -7.24 -20.61
CA VAL A 89 4.17 -6.36 -21.20
C VAL A 89 3.08 -7.21 -21.84
N ARG A 90 1.84 -6.95 -21.43
CA ARG A 90 0.62 -7.56 -21.97
C ARG A 90 -0.23 -6.51 -22.64
N TYR A 91 -0.67 -6.80 -23.87
CA TYR A 91 -1.72 -6.02 -24.51
C TYR A 91 -3.08 -6.47 -23.99
N VAL A 92 -3.91 -5.50 -23.61
CA VAL A 92 -5.31 -5.71 -23.21
C VAL A 92 -6.19 -5.02 -24.23
N SER A 93 -7.00 -5.83 -24.94
CA SER A 93 -7.96 -5.29 -25.88
C SER A 93 -9.15 -4.67 -25.16
N PRO A 94 -9.93 -3.80 -25.82
CA PRO A 94 -11.15 -3.25 -25.23
C PRO A 94 -12.16 -4.33 -24.80
N TYR A 95 -12.17 -5.47 -25.49
CA TYR A 95 -13.02 -6.62 -25.16
C TYR A 95 -12.51 -7.37 -23.91
N ASP A 96 -11.19 -7.58 -23.82
CA ASP A 96 -10.58 -8.21 -22.63
C ASP A 96 -10.76 -7.33 -21.39
N ALA A 97 -10.61 -6.01 -21.54
CA ALA A 97 -10.87 -5.04 -20.49
C ALA A 97 -12.33 -5.10 -20.01
N MET A 98 -13.29 -5.21 -20.94
CA MET A 98 -14.71 -5.35 -20.61
C MET A 98 -15.00 -6.65 -19.85
N ASP A 99 -14.43 -7.77 -20.28
CA ASP A 99 -14.63 -9.06 -19.60
C ASP A 99 -13.99 -9.08 -18.21
N PHE A 100 -12.78 -8.51 -18.08
CA PHE A 100 -12.12 -8.32 -16.80
C PHE A 100 -12.97 -7.47 -15.84
N MET A 101 -13.49 -6.34 -16.32
CA MET A 101 -14.32 -5.45 -15.53
C MET A 101 -15.64 -6.11 -15.11
N ALA A 102 -16.27 -6.86 -16.04
CA ALA A 102 -17.46 -7.64 -15.73
C ALA A 102 -17.16 -8.67 -14.62
N THR A 103 -16.05 -9.39 -14.74
CA THR A 103 -15.63 -10.38 -13.74
C THR A 103 -15.39 -9.74 -12.37
N LYS A 104 -14.76 -8.57 -12.32
CA LYS A 104 -14.55 -7.81 -11.07
C LYS A 104 -15.84 -7.33 -10.43
N LEU A 105 -16.82 -6.89 -11.22
CA LEU A 105 -18.11 -6.41 -10.72
C LEU A 105 -19.03 -7.55 -10.25
N GLY A 106 -18.87 -8.77 -10.76
CA GLY A 106 -19.59 -9.96 -10.30
C GLY A 106 -21.12 -9.78 -10.31
N ARG A 107 -21.73 -9.59 -9.14
CA ARG A 107 -23.19 -9.36 -9.02
C ARG A 107 -23.64 -7.98 -9.53
N GLN A 108 -22.73 -7.03 -9.69
CA GLN A 108 -23.00 -5.67 -10.16
C GLN A 108 -22.69 -5.48 -11.66
N LYS A 109 -22.56 -6.57 -12.44
CA LYS A 109 -22.33 -6.52 -13.90
C LYS A 109 -23.37 -5.67 -14.64
N SER A 110 -24.57 -5.50 -14.10
CA SER A 110 -25.60 -4.62 -14.66
C SER A 110 -25.14 -3.17 -14.82
N LEU A 111 -24.13 -2.72 -14.07
CA LEU A 111 -23.53 -1.39 -14.22
C LEU A 111 -22.83 -1.20 -15.57
N LEU A 112 -22.46 -2.29 -16.25
CA LEU A 112 -21.85 -2.24 -17.58
C LEU A 112 -22.89 -2.27 -18.71
N GLN A 113 -24.18 -2.41 -18.39
CA GLN A 113 -25.23 -2.43 -19.42
C GLN A 113 -25.28 -1.07 -20.14
N GLY A 114 -25.17 -1.12 -21.46
CA GLY A 114 -25.14 0.08 -22.32
C GLY A 114 -23.72 0.60 -22.62
N ILE A 115 -22.68 0.08 -21.98
CA ILE A 115 -21.29 0.41 -22.33
C ILE A 115 -20.82 -0.53 -23.44
N GLN A 116 -20.50 0.05 -24.60
CA GLN A 116 -19.91 -0.70 -25.69
C GLN A 116 -18.42 -0.95 -25.42
N PRO A 117 -17.88 -2.17 -25.66
CA PRO A 117 -16.45 -2.46 -25.45
C PRO A 117 -15.52 -1.47 -26.15
N ALA A 118 -15.89 -1.01 -27.36
CA ALA A 118 -15.11 -0.05 -28.14
C ALA A 118 -14.90 1.33 -27.46
N LEU A 119 -15.67 1.64 -26.39
CA LEU A 119 -15.47 2.85 -25.59
C LEU A 119 -14.32 2.72 -24.60
N LEU A 120 -13.89 1.48 -24.28
CA LEU A 120 -12.73 1.25 -23.42
C LEU A 120 -11.45 1.42 -24.26
N PRO A 121 -10.52 2.29 -23.84
CA PRO A 121 -9.25 2.43 -24.54
C PRO A 121 -8.44 1.12 -24.43
N PRO A 122 -7.83 0.64 -25.52
CA PRO A 122 -6.87 -0.45 -25.45
C PRO A 122 -5.67 -0.03 -24.59
N SER A 123 -5.06 -0.97 -23.88
CA SER A 123 -3.96 -0.64 -22.97
C SER A 123 -2.85 -1.68 -22.96
N PHE A 124 -1.67 -1.25 -22.52
CA PHE A 124 -0.56 -2.12 -22.17
C PHE A 124 -0.44 -2.18 -20.65
N GLU A 125 -0.52 -3.39 -20.11
CA GLU A 125 -0.18 -3.66 -18.72
C GLU A 125 1.29 -4.06 -18.65
N ILE A 126 2.07 -3.24 -17.96
CA ILE A 126 3.52 -3.32 -17.89
C ILE A 126 3.90 -3.68 -16.46
N GLN A 127 4.49 -4.86 -16.29
CA GLN A 127 5.07 -5.30 -15.03
C GLN A 127 6.55 -4.92 -14.99
N LEU A 128 6.98 -4.37 -13.86
CA LEU A 128 8.37 -3.98 -13.64
C LEU A 128 9.15 -5.07 -12.91
N LYS A 129 10.44 -5.16 -13.23
CA LYS A 129 11.41 -5.96 -12.48
C LYS A 129 11.45 -5.49 -11.02
N LYS A 130 11.68 -6.41 -10.08
CA LYS A 130 11.68 -6.11 -8.63
C LYS A 130 12.53 -4.89 -8.25
N ASP A 131 13.71 -4.74 -8.86
CA ASP A 131 14.63 -3.63 -8.55
C ASP A 131 14.09 -2.26 -9.01
N TYR A 132 13.14 -2.24 -9.94
CA TYR A 132 12.50 -1.04 -10.48
C TYR A 132 11.16 -0.73 -9.82
N ARG A 133 10.73 -1.48 -8.79
CA ARG A 133 9.45 -1.28 -8.09
C ARG A 133 9.51 -0.23 -6.97
N ASN A 134 10.56 0.59 -6.93
CA ASN A 134 10.63 1.73 -6.02
C ASN A 134 10.12 3.01 -6.69
N SER A 135 9.66 3.98 -5.89
CA SER A 135 9.07 5.24 -6.37
C SER A 135 9.88 5.94 -7.46
N THR A 136 11.20 6.03 -7.28
CA THR A 136 12.09 6.74 -8.18
C THR A 136 12.20 6.04 -9.53
N MET A 137 12.46 4.73 -9.51
CA MET A 137 12.59 3.92 -10.73
C MET A 137 11.27 3.81 -11.49
N ILE A 138 10.14 3.69 -10.80
CA ILE A 138 8.81 3.71 -11.42
C ILE A 138 8.62 5.02 -12.19
N LYS A 139 8.93 6.16 -11.57
CA LYS A 139 8.81 7.48 -12.21
C LYS A 139 9.71 7.58 -13.44
N GLU A 140 10.93 7.05 -13.39
CA GLU A 140 11.83 7.01 -14.55
C GLU A 140 11.23 6.22 -15.72
N VAL A 141 10.67 5.03 -15.46
CA VAL A 141 10.03 4.21 -16.51
C VAL A 141 8.79 4.92 -17.07
N VAL A 142 7.95 5.51 -16.20
CA VAL A 142 6.76 6.28 -16.61
C VAL A 142 7.17 7.45 -17.51
N THR A 143 8.19 8.22 -17.14
CA THR A 143 8.69 9.34 -17.98
C THR A 143 9.23 8.87 -19.33
N GLN A 144 9.77 7.65 -19.43
CA GLN A 144 10.16 7.07 -20.73
C GLN A 144 8.94 6.67 -21.56
N LEU A 145 7.91 6.10 -20.93
CA LEU A 145 6.66 5.73 -21.56
C LEU A 145 5.89 6.97 -22.06
N GLU A 146 5.85 8.05 -21.29
CA GLU A 146 5.18 9.31 -21.67
C GLU A 146 5.76 9.95 -22.94
N LYS A 147 7.01 9.64 -23.29
CA LYS A 147 7.64 10.12 -24.53
C LYS A 147 7.16 9.39 -25.78
N ILE A 148 6.39 8.31 -25.63
CA ILE A 148 5.86 7.52 -26.73
C ILE A 148 4.51 8.12 -27.17
N PRO A 149 4.40 8.64 -28.40
CA PRO A 149 3.22 9.39 -28.84
C PRO A 149 1.94 8.55 -28.97
N GLN A 150 2.07 7.22 -29.05
CA GLN A 150 0.94 6.30 -29.12
C GLN A 150 0.21 6.13 -27.77
N PHE A 151 0.87 6.44 -26.65
CA PHE A 151 0.22 6.43 -25.35
C PHE A 151 -0.52 7.76 -25.12
N GLU A 152 -1.75 7.67 -24.64
CA GLU A 152 -2.60 8.81 -24.31
C GLU A 152 -2.50 9.16 -22.84
N GLU A 153 -2.58 8.13 -21.98
CA GLU A 153 -2.57 8.27 -20.53
C GLU A 153 -1.81 7.10 -19.92
N ILE A 154 -1.02 7.35 -18.89
CA ILE A 154 -0.29 6.32 -18.15
C ILE A 154 -0.72 6.38 -16.69
N GLN A 155 -1.35 5.32 -16.22
CA GLN A 155 -1.81 5.16 -14.85
C GLN A 155 -0.96 4.12 -14.13
N TYR A 156 -0.62 4.39 -12.88
CA TYR A 156 0.17 3.49 -12.05
C TYR A 156 -0.18 3.69 -10.58
N GLY A 157 -0.20 2.61 -9.80
CA GLY A 157 -0.68 2.62 -8.41
C GLY A 157 0.20 3.37 -7.40
N GLN A 158 1.25 4.05 -7.86
CA GLN A 158 2.28 4.64 -6.98
C GLN A 158 1.76 5.80 -6.13
N GLU A 159 0.83 6.60 -6.64
CA GLU A 159 0.25 7.73 -5.88
C GLU A 159 -0.38 7.25 -4.56
N TRP A 160 -1.07 6.12 -4.60
CA TRP A 160 -1.64 5.49 -3.42
C TRP A 160 -0.55 4.99 -2.47
N VAL A 161 0.48 4.31 -3.00
CA VAL A 161 1.61 3.84 -2.18
C VAL A 161 2.32 5.00 -1.46
N GLU A 162 2.55 6.12 -2.16
CA GLU A 162 3.14 7.33 -1.56
C GLU A 162 2.24 7.90 -0.46
N THR A 163 0.94 8.00 -0.72
CA THR A 163 -0.05 8.49 0.26
C THR A 163 -0.07 7.64 1.54
N PHE A 164 -0.14 6.32 1.40
CA PHE A 164 -0.14 5.41 2.56
C PHE A 164 1.22 5.35 3.26
N SER A 165 2.33 5.52 2.54
CA SER A 165 3.68 5.61 3.12
C SER A 165 3.81 6.82 4.05
N VAL A 166 3.29 7.99 3.63
CA VAL A 166 3.22 9.19 4.48
C VAL A 166 2.39 8.91 5.74
N LEU A 167 1.26 8.23 5.61
CA LEU A 167 0.42 7.86 6.76
C LEU A 167 1.16 6.94 7.74
N VAL A 168 1.89 5.93 7.25
CA VAL A 168 2.75 5.08 8.10
C VAL A 168 3.82 5.92 8.81
N HIS A 169 4.42 6.89 8.12
CA HIS A 169 5.43 7.76 8.71
C HIS A 169 4.85 8.60 9.86
N ILE A 170 3.66 9.17 9.69
CA ILE A 170 2.94 9.92 10.73
C ILE A 170 2.64 9.00 11.92
N LEU A 171 2.13 7.79 11.69
CA LEU A 171 1.87 6.81 12.77
C LEU A 171 3.14 6.42 13.54
N ARG A 172 4.28 6.35 12.87
CA ARG A 172 5.56 6.09 13.54
C ARG A 172 5.99 7.27 14.40
N LEU A 173 5.83 8.51 13.91
CA LEU A 173 6.13 9.71 14.69
C LEU A 173 5.26 9.80 15.95
N THR A 174 3.96 9.53 15.85
CA THR A 174 3.08 9.51 17.02
C THR A 174 3.49 8.41 18.00
N GLN A 175 3.93 7.24 17.51
CA GLN A 175 4.49 6.18 18.36
C GLN A 175 5.75 6.65 19.11
N TRP A 176 6.69 7.35 18.46
CA TRP A 176 7.87 7.88 19.14
C TRP A 176 7.50 8.88 20.24
N ILE A 177 6.51 9.74 19.99
CA ILE A 177 6.02 10.72 20.98
C ILE A 177 5.36 9.98 22.15
N LEU A 178 4.43 9.07 21.89
CA LEU A 178 3.74 8.29 22.92
C LEU A 178 4.71 7.42 23.72
N GLY A 179 5.65 6.76 23.05
CA GLY A 179 6.65 5.90 23.68
C GLY A 179 7.72 6.66 24.47
N GLY A 180 7.94 7.95 24.17
CA GLY A 180 8.79 8.81 24.99
C GLY A 180 8.06 9.44 26.18
N LEU A 181 6.72 9.54 26.11
CA LEU A 181 5.85 10.06 27.18
C LEU A 181 5.47 8.98 28.21
N LEU A 182 5.38 7.73 27.78
CA LEU A 182 5.11 6.53 28.61
C LEU A 182 6.36 6.02 29.30
#